data_AF-A0A7Y9LCV0-F1
#
_entry.id   AF-A0A7Y9LCV0-F1
#
_cell.length_a   1.000
_cell.length_b   1.000
_cell.length_c   1.000
_cell.angle_alpha   90.00
_cell.angle_beta   90.00
_cell.angle_gamma   90.00
#
_symmetry.space_group_name_H-M   'P 1'
#
loop_
_entity.id
_entity.type
_entity.pdbx_description
1 polymer ?
#
loop_
_entity_poly.entity_id
_entity_poly.type
_entity_poly.pdbx_seq_one_letter_code
_entity_poly.pdbx_strand_id
1 'polypeptide(L)' 'MLADTQRHAGHADILRESIDGAVGMDRDNASLPSQDPAWWRDRWARIEAAAVAASHRSA' A
#
# COMPACT_ATOMS: atom_id res chain seq x y z
N MET A 1 -8.10 8.74 -17.51
CA MET A 1 -6.71 9.15 -17.72
C MET A 1 -5.87 9.03 -16.45
N LEU A 2 -6.26 9.64 -15.31
CA LEU A 2 -5.51 9.55 -14.04
C LEU A 2 -5.29 8.12 -13.51
N ALA A 3 -6.33 7.27 -13.51
CA ALA A 3 -6.21 5.89 -13.05
C ALA A 3 -5.28 5.04 -13.95
N ASP A 4 -5.28 5.32 -15.26
CA ASP A 4 -4.44 4.61 -16.21
C ASP A 4 -2.98 5.06 -16.06
N THR A 5 -2.73 6.36 -15.86
CA THR A 5 -1.41 6.89 -15.54
C THR A 5 -0.84 6.32 -14.23
N GLN A 6 -1.65 6.19 -13.18
CA GLN A 6 -1.19 5.58 -11.92
C GLN A 6 -0.82 4.10 -12.08
N ARG A 7 -1.55 3.36 -12.92
CA ARG A 7 -1.22 1.96 -13.25
C ARG A 7 0.08 1.84 -14.05
N HIS A 8 0.33 2.76 -14.99
CA HIS A 8 1.58 2.80 -15.75
C HIS A 8 2.79 3.21 -14.89
N ALA A 9 2.61 4.14 -13.95
CA ALA A 9 3.65 4.53 -13.01
C ALA A 9 4.04 3.36 -12.08
N GLY A 10 3.06 2.64 -11.52
CA GLY A 10 3.34 1.48 -10.67
C GLY A 10 4.04 0.33 -11.41
N HIS A 11 3.76 0.12 -12.71
CA HIS A 11 4.51 -0.87 -13.50
C HIS A 11 5.96 -0.43 -13.78
N ALA A 12 6.20 0.87 -13.96
CA ALA A 12 7.55 1.40 -14.13
C ALA A 12 8.37 1.30 -12.83
N ASP A 13 7.72 1.45 -11.66
CA ASP A 13 8.37 1.31 -10.36
C ASP A 13 8.93 -0.11 -10.17
N ILE A 14 8.16 -1.16 -10.50
CA ILE A 14 8.64 -2.56 -10.40
C ILE A 14 9.92 -2.79 -11.21
N LEU A 15 9.98 -2.23 -12.44
CA LEU A 15 11.15 -2.35 -13.29
C LEU A 15 12.36 -1.58 -12.72
N ARG A 16 12.14 -0.37 -12.21
CA ARG A 16 13.19 0.42 -11.56
C ARG A 16 13.74 -0.28 -10.31
N GLU A 17 12.86 -0.76 -9.41
CA GLU A 17 13.25 -1.48 -8.18
C GLU A 17 14.10 -2.71 -8.48
N SER A 18 13.80 -3.39 -9.60
CA SER A 18 14.57 -4.56 -10.05
C SER A 18 15.97 -4.21 -10.55
N ILE A 19 16.19 -2.98 -11.04
CA ILE A 19 17.46 -2.53 -11.61
C ILE A 19 18.37 -1.95 -10.51
N ASP A 20 17.84 -1.10 -9.63
CA ASP A 20 18.63 -0.37 -8.63
C ASP A 20 18.59 -0.96 -7.22
N GLY A 21 17.69 -1.91 -6.96
CA GLY A 21 17.50 -2.58 -5.67
C GLY A 21 16.88 -1.68 -4.59
N ALA A 22 16.51 -0.44 -4.92
CA ALA A 22 15.72 0.41 -4.03
C ALA A 22 14.26 -0.05 -4.07
N VAL A 23 13.52 0.13 -2.96
CA VAL A 23 12.10 -0.21 -2.88
C VAL A 23 11.34 1.03 -2.45
N GLY A 24 10.20 1.30 -3.08
CA GLY A 24 9.40 2.47 -2.74
C GLY A 24 9.69 3.73 -3.55
N MET A 25 9.03 4.85 -3.26
CA MET A 25 9.02 6.01 -4.18
C MET A 25 10.43 6.54 -4.53
N ASP A 26 11.30 6.72 -3.54
CA ASP A 26 12.73 6.96 -3.74
C ASP A 26 13.54 6.49 -2.50
N ARG A 27 14.87 6.74 -2.51
CA ARG A 27 15.79 6.32 -1.45
C ARG A 27 15.50 6.96 -0.08
N ASP A 28 14.90 8.15 -0.07
CA ASP A 28 14.65 8.94 1.13
C ASP A 28 13.17 8.84 1.59
N ASN A 29 12.29 8.34 0.71
CA ASN A 29 10.89 8.09 0.96
C ASN A 29 10.44 6.79 0.29
N ALA A 30 10.65 5.68 1.00
CA ALA A 30 10.23 4.37 0.52
C ALA A 30 8.69 4.26 0.44
N SER A 31 7.90 5.12 1.09
CA SER A 31 6.44 4.94 1.18
C SER A 31 6.04 3.52 1.62
N LEU A 32 6.93 2.85 2.35
CA LEU A 32 6.76 1.47 2.78
C LEU A 32 6.04 1.44 4.13
N PRO A 33 5.16 0.44 4.34
CA PRO A 33 4.60 0.20 5.66
C PRO A 33 5.70 -0.18 6.66
N SER A 34 5.39 0.02 7.95
CA SER A 34 6.28 -0.38 9.02
C SER A 34 6.62 -1.88 8.95
N GLN A 35 7.85 -2.24 9.30
CA GLN A 35 8.25 -3.65 9.47
C GLN A 35 7.84 -4.20 10.84
N ASP A 36 7.30 -3.35 11.73
CA ASP A 36 6.85 -3.75 13.06
C ASP A 36 5.57 -4.62 12.99
N PRO A 37 5.61 -5.86 13.52
CA PRO A 37 4.42 -6.72 13.58
C PRO A 37 3.27 -6.12 14.41
N ALA A 38 3.54 -5.32 15.43
CA ALA A 38 2.50 -4.70 16.25
C ALA A 38 1.73 -3.65 15.44
N TRP A 39 2.44 -2.82 14.68
CA TRP A 39 1.84 -1.88 13.73
C TRP A 39 0.89 -2.57 12.74
N TRP A 40 1.28 -3.74 12.21
CA TRP A 40 0.43 -4.52 11.30
C TRP A 40 -0.84 -5.04 11.96
N ARG A 41 -0.73 -5.58 13.18
CA ARG A 41 -1.90 -6.06 13.94
C ARG A 41 -2.92 -4.94 14.18
N ASP A 42 -2.45 -3.78 14.61
CA ASP A 42 -3.32 -2.63 14.88
C ASP A 42 -3.98 -2.12 13.59
N ARG A 43 -3.22 -2.08 12.50
CA ARG A 43 -3.77 -1.69 11.20
C ARG A 43 -4.82 -2.68 10.70
N TRP A 44 -4.59 -3.98 10.83
CA TRP A 44 -5.57 -4.99 10.47
C TRP A 44 -6.86 -4.88 11.28
N ALA A 45 -6.76 -4.77 12.61
CA ALA A 45 -7.94 -4.63 13.47
C ALA A 45 -8.81 -3.43 13.07
N ARG A 46 -8.19 -2.30 12.72
CA ARG A 46 -8.91 -1.10 12.24
C ARG A 46 -9.63 -1.32 10.91
N ILE A 47 -8.97 -1.99 9.96
CA ILE A 47 -9.55 -2.28 8.64
C ILE A 47 -10.72 -3.26 8.79
N GLU A 48 -10.53 -4.32 9.58
CA GLU A 48 -11.54 -5.33 9.85
C GLU A 48 -12.78 -4.70 10.48
N ALA A 49 -12.62 -3.89 11.53
CA ALA A 49 -13.72 -3.19 12.17
C ALA A 49 -14.50 -2.30 11.17
N ALA A 50 -13.79 -1.59 10.29
CA ALA A 50 -14.42 -0.76 9.26
C ALA A 50 -15.20 -1.60 8.23
N ALA A 51 -14.64 -2.74 7.80
CA ALA A 51 -15.27 -3.66 6.85
C ALA A 51 -16.54 -4.30 7.44
N VAL A 52 -16.47 -4.77 8.69
CA VAL A 52 -17.63 -5.30 9.43
C VAL A 52 -18.71 -4.23 9.56
N ALA A 53 -18.35 -3.02 10.01
CA ALA A 53 -19.29 -1.92 10.14
C ALA A 53 -19.93 -1.53 8.78
N ALA A 54 -19.17 -1.58 7.69
CA ALA A 54 -19.71 -1.34 6.35
C ALA A 54 -20.70 -2.43 5.93
N SER A 55 -20.35 -3.71 6.14
CA SER A 55 -21.22 -4.86 5.86
C SER A 55 -22.58 -4.73 6.56
N HIS A 56 -22.57 -4.34 7.84
CA HIS A 56 -23.79 -4.12 8.62
C HIS A 56 -24.65 -2.94 8.14
N ARG A 57 -24.08 -1.94 7.46
CA ARG A 57 -24.85 -0.83 6.87
C ARG A 57 -25.46 -1.16 5.51
N SER A 58 -24.95 -2.21 4.86
CA SER A 58 -25.41 -2.69 3.55
C SER A 58 -26.42 -3.84 3.65
N ALA A 59 -26.75 -4.29 4.86
CA ALA A 59 -27.78 -5.30 5.16
C ALA A 59 -29.05 -4.62 5.68
#